data_AF-A0A0N9I4X7-F1
#
_entry.id   AF-A0A0N9I4X7-F1
#
_cell.length_a   1.000
_cell.length_b   1.000
_cell.length_c   1.000
_cell.angle_alpha   90.00
_cell.angle_beta   90.00
_cell.angle_gamma   90.00
#
_symmetry.space_group_name_H-M   'P 1'
#
loop_
_entity.id
_entity.type
_entity.pdbx_description
1 polymer ?
#
loop_
_entity_poly.entity_id
_entity_poly.type
_entity_poly.pdbx_seq_one_letter_code
_entity_poly.pdbx_strand_id
1 'polypeptide(L)'
;MADVHGTQADLGRLQRLLDESYAGSGAHLRSITTPDRRLDAAQVSERLTAIQVMALATVTAGESLAVTVHGTAAQIDTSAGEVRDFLVECYGDDWADWAGSAQYARIDAKRVFTFGVPK
;
A
#
# COMPACT_ATOMS: atom_id res chain seq x y z
N MET A 1 2.00 25.68 -13.28
CA MET A 1 3.33 25.06 -13.17
C MET A 1 3.21 24.05 -12.05
N ALA A 2 3.04 22.77 -12.37
CA ALA A 2 2.75 21.75 -11.35
C ALA A 2 3.97 21.56 -10.45
N ASP A 3 3.74 21.58 -9.14
CA ASP A 3 4.76 21.46 -8.11
C ASP A 3 5.44 20.10 -8.21
N VAL A 4 6.76 20.09 -8.37
CA VAL A 4 7.56 18.85 -8.48
C VAL A 4 7.59 18.19 -7.11
N HIS A 5 6.96 17.02 -6.98
CA HIS A 5 6.84 16.20 -5.76
C HIS A 5 8.16 15.48 -5.39
N GLY A 6 9.29 16.15 -5.55
CA GLY A 6 10.64 15.63 -5.32
C GLY A 6 11.52 16.61 -4.55
N THR A 7 10.94 17.38 -3.63
CA THR A 7 11.72 18.33 -2.84
C THR A 7 12.45 17.63 -1.69
N GLN A 8 13.52 18.23 -1.18
CA GLN A 8 14.25 17.71 0.00
C GLN A 8 13.34 17.55 1.23
N ALA A 9 12.29 18.37 1.34
CA ALA A 9 11.29 18.27 2.39
C ALA A 9 10.46 16.97 2.26
N ASP A 10 10.12 16.57 1.03
CA ASP A 10 9.36 15.35 0.75
C ASP A 10 10.19 14.11 1.10
N LEU A 11 11.47 14.08 0.71
CA LEU A 11 12.39 13.01 1.09
C LEU A 11 12.55 12.91 2.62
N GLY A 12 12.65 14.04 3.32
CA GLY A 12 12.70 14.06 4.78
C GLY A 12 11.41 13.54 5.43
N ARG A 13 10.26 13.81 4.83
CA ARG A 13 8.96 13.31 5.32
C ARG A 13 8.82 11.81 5.09
N LEU A 14 9.24 11.31 3.93
CA LEU A 14 9.26 9.88 3.60
C LEU A 14 10.23 9.13 4.52
N GLN A 15 11.41 9.68 4.80
CA GLN A 15 12.38 9.05 5.68
C GLN A 15 11.82 8.85 7.10
N ARG A 16 11.19 9.88 7.67
CA ARG A 16 10.52 9.77 8.98
C ARG A 16 9.46 8.67 8.98
N LEU A 17 8.62 8.62 7.94
CA LEU A 17 7.59 7.59 7.83
C LEU A 17 8.19 6.17 7.76
N LEU A 18 9.27 5.98 7.01
CA LEU A 18 9.98 4.70 6.91
C LEU A 18 10.56 4.27 8.27
N ASP A 19 11.09 5.21 9.04
CA ASP A 19 11.67 4.96 10.36
C ASP A 19 10.61 4.67 11.42
N GLU A 20 9.53 5.47 11.46
CA GLU A 20 8.39 5.25 12.35
C GLU A 20 7.70 3.91 12.08
N SER A 21 7.52 3.56 10.80
CA SER A 21 6.92 2.27 10.40
C SER A 21 7.78 1.09 10.83
N TYR A 22 9.11 1.18 10.67
CA TYR A 22 10.03 0.13 11.11
C TYR A 22 10.07 0.02 12.64
N ALA A 23 10.09 1.16 13.35
CA ALA A 23 10.02 1.19 14.80
C ALA A 23 8.70 0.62 15.34
N GLY A 24 7.58 0.84 14.65
CA GLY A 24 6.28 0.26 15.00
C GLY A 24 6.09 -1.21 14.60
N SER A 25 6.99 -1.77 13.78
CA SER A 25 6.84 -3.13 13.25
C SER A 25 7.12 -4.20 14.31
N GLY A 26 6.27 -5.23 14.34
CA GLY A 26 6.44 -6.42 15.19
C GLY A 26 7.63 -7.31 14.78
N ALA A 27 7.98 -8.27 15.64
CA ALA A 27 9.17 -9.11 15.48
C ALA A 27 9.25 -9.85 14.13
N HIS A 28 8.11 -10.31 13.61
CA HIS A 28 8.04 -11.00 12.32
C HIS A 28 8.42 -10.07 11.15
N LEU A 29 7.81 -8.88 11.05
CA LEU A 29 8.13 -7.94 9.98
C LEU A 29 9.57 -7.44 10.04
N ARG A 30 10.14 -7.28 11.24
CA ARG A 30 11.54 -6.90 11.42
C ARG A 30 12.53 -8.00 11.01
N SER A 31 12.14 -9.27 11.05
CA SER A 31 13.00 -10.36 10.57
C SER A 31 13.06 -10.42 9.03
N ILE A 32 12.04 -9.87 8.35
CA ILE A 32 11.98 -9.78 6.89
C ILE A 32 12.66 -8.49 6.41
N THR A 33 12.39 -7.37 7.07
CA THR A 33 12.87 -6.02 6.71
C THR A 33 14.11 -5.61 7.53
N THR A 34 15.09 -6.49 7.62
CA THR A 34 16.30 -6.29 8.44
C THR A 34 17.03 -4.97 8.10
N PRO A 35 17.80 -4.37 9.03
CA PRO A 35 18.44 -3.08 8.82
C PRO A 35 19.28 -2.99 7.54
N ASP A 36 19.99 -4.06 7.18
CA ASP A 36 20.81 -4.19 5.99
C ASP A 36 20.01 -4.30 4.68
N ARG A 37 18.72 -4.66 4.77
CA ARG A 37 17.78 -4.79 3.64
C ARG A 37 16.85 -3.58 3.50
N ARG A 38 16.88 -2.64 4.45
CA ARG A 38 16.05 -1.42 4.39
C ARG A 38 16.61 -0.47 3.33
N LEU A 39 15.69 0.20 2.64
CA LEU A 39 16.00 1.31 1.76
C LEU A 39 15.71 2.63 2.48
N ASP A 40 16.58 3.62 2.30
CA ASP A 40 16.30 5.00 2.71
C ASP A 40 15.35 5.71 1.71
N ALA A 41 14.86 6.88 2.07
CA ALA A 41 13.91 7.63 1.25
C ALA A 41 14.45 8.02 -0.13
N ALA A 42 15.76 8.34 -0.23
CA ALA A 42 16.39 8.67 -1.50
C ALA A 42 16.47 7.43 -2.39
N GLN A 43 16.90 6.30 -1.82
CA GLN A 43 16.97 5.01 -2.47
C GLN A 43 15.60 4.51 -2.94
N VAL A 44 14.55 4.73 -2.16
CA VAL A 44 13.16 4.48 -2.57
C VAL A 44 12.80 5.38 -3.74
N SER A 45 13.00 6.69 -3.62
CA SER A 45 12.66 7.66 -4.68
C SER A 45 13.38 7.38 -6.00
N GLU A 46 14.68 7.05 -5.96
CA GLU A 46 15.49 6.66 -7.12
C GLU A 46 15.03 5.36 -7.78
N ARG A 47 14.48 4.42 -6.99
CA ARG A 47 13.93 3.16 -7.50
C ARG A 47 12.50 3.33 -8.00
N LEU A 48 11.81 4.38 -7.57
CA LEU A 48 10.40 4.67 -7.85
C LEU A 48 10.21 5.75 -8.95
N THR A 49 11.12 5.84 -9.92
CA THR A 49 11.13 6.94 -10.93
C THR A 49 10.25 6.70 -12.16
N ALA A 50 9.59 5.55 -12.29
CA ALA A 50 8.75 5.19 -13.44
C ALA A 50 7.41 4.56 -13.00
N ILE A 51 6.66 3.93 -13.92
CA ILE A 51 5.47 3.13 -13.56
C ILE A 51 5.95 1.95 -12.70
N GLN A 52 5.74 2.05 -11.38
CA GLN A 52 6.16 1.01 -10.44
C GLN A 52 5.10 -0.06 -10.27
N VAL A 53 5.55 -1.32 -10.17
CA VAL A 53 4.74 -2.44 -9.72
C VAL A 53 4.46 -2.26 -8.23
N MET A 54 3.20 -2.13 -7.86
CA MET A 54 2.78 -2.06 -6.46
C MET A 54 2.51 -3.48 -5.94
N ALA A 55 3.31 -3.92 -4.96
CA ALA A 55 3.04 -5.14 -4.20
C ALA A 55 2.26 -4.77 -2.93
N LEU A 56 0.95 -5.01 -2.93
CA LEU A 56 0.11 -4.90 -1.74
C LEU A 56 0.12 -6.26 -1.02
N ALA A 57 0.47 -6.27 0.27
CA ALA A 57 0.28 -7.41 1.16
C ALA A 57 -0.68 -6.98 2.27
N THR A 58 -1.91 -7.50 2.28
CA THR A 58 -2.84 -7.32 3.40
C THR A 58 -2.56 -8.39 4.44
N VAL A 59 -2.16 -7.98 5.64
CA VAL A 59 -2.05 -8.86 6.80
C VAL A 59 -3.29 -8.66 7.65
N THR A 60 -4.23 -9.61 7.65
CA THR A 60 -5.28 -9.67 8.67
C THR A 60 -4.68 -10.31 9.93
N ALA A 61 -4.97 -9.72 11.10
CA ALA A 61 -4.48 -10.26 12.38
C ALA A 61 -4.88 -11.74 12.52
N GLY A 62 -3.90 -12.64 12.61
CA GLY A 62 -4.08 -14.10 12.62
C GLY A 62 -3.42 -14.87 11.47
N GLU A 63 -2.73 -14.19 10.54
CA GLU A 63 -1.78 -14.69 9.52
C GLU A 63 -1.98 -16.14 9.02
N SER A 64 -2.94 -16.34 8.12
CA SER A 64 -3.03 -17.57 7.31
C SER A 64 -2.99 -17.31 5.80
N LEU A 65 -2.94 -16.06 5.35
CA LEU A 65 -2.96 -15.71 3.94
C LEU A 65 -2.22 -14.40 3.65
N ALA A 66 -1.32 -14.44 2.68
CA ALA A 66 -0.74 -13.29 2.01
C ALA A 66 -1.05 -13.39 0.52
N VAL A 67 -1.43 -12.27 -0.08
CA VAL A 67 -1.63 -12.14 -1.53
C VAL A 67 -0.67 -11.06 -2.01
N THR A 68 0.09 -11.33 -3.06
CA THR A 68 0.97 -10.36 -3.73
C THR A 68 0.52 -10.22 -5.17
N VAL A 69 0.12 -9.01 -5.56
CA VAL A 69 -0.35 -8.71 -6.91
C VAL A 69 0.72 -7.89 -7.64
N HIS A 70 1.07 -8.28 -8.86
CA HIS A 70 1.88 -7.47 -9.77
C HIS A 70 0.97 -6.95 -10.87
N GLY A 71 0.84 -5.64 -11.01
CA GLY A 71 -0.04 -5.00 -12.00
C GLY A 71 0.22 -3.51 -12.11
N THR A 72 -0.62 -2.82 -12.86
CA THR A 72 -0.68 -1.35 -12.89
C THR A 72 -1.83 -0.87 -12.05
N ALA A 73 -1.65 0.21 -11.29
CA ALA A 73 -2.70 0.79 -10.48
C ALA A 73 -3.17 2.13 -11.06
N ALA A 74 -4.48 2.34 -11.04
CA ALA A 74 -5.12 3.60 -11.39
C ALA A 74 -6.08 4.00 -10.29
N GLN A 75 -6.05 5.27 -9.90
CA GLN A 75 -6.99 5.81 -8.92
C GLN A 75 -8.41 5.67 -9.46
N ILE A 76 -9.35 5.32 -8.57
CA ILE A 76 -10.77 5.19 -8.92
C ILE A 76 -11.62 6.08 -8.02
N ASP A 77 -12.71 6.58 -8.61
CA ASP A 77 -13.76 7.25 -7.86
C ASP A 77 -14.66 6.20 -7.22
N THR A 78 -14.86 6.32 -5.91
CA THR A 78 -15.73 5.44 -5.11
C THR A 78 -17.02 6.13 -4.67
N SER A 79 -17.22 7.39 -5.09
CA SER A 79 -18.39 8.18 -4.69
C SER A 79 -19.68 7.76 -5.40
N ALA A 80 -19.60 7.07 -6.54
CA ALA A 80 -20.75 6.64 -7.34
C ALA A 80 -20.43 5.39 -8.21
N GLY A 81 -21.49 4.72 -8.68
CA GLY A 81 -21.41 3.59 -9.62
C GLY A 81 -21.10 2.24 -8.97
N GLU A 82 -20.81 1.24 -9.79
CA GLU A 82 -20.70 -0.18 -9.37
C GLU A 82 -19.70 -0.40 -8.23
N VAL A 83 -18.61 0.36 -8.17
CA VAL A 83 -17.63 0.27 -7.09
C VAL A 83 -18.22 0.75 -5.76
N ARG A 84 -18.99 1.85 -5.78
CA ARG A 84 -19.71 2.32 -4.59
C ARG A 84 -20.71 1.27 -4.14
N ASP A 85 -21.50 0.73 -5.07
CA ASP A 85 -22.54 -0.26 -4.78
C ASP A 85 -21.93 -1.51 -4.13
N PHE A 86 -20.80 -1.99 -4.66
CA PHE A 86 -20.03 -3.08 -4.07
C PHE A 86 -19.50 -2.75 -2.66
N LEU A 87 -18.98 -1.55 -2.44
CA LEU A 87 -18.47 -1.14 -1.12
C LEU A 87 -19.61 -1.07 -0.09
N VAL A 88 -20.77 -0.54 -0.47
CA VAL A 88 -21.97 -0.53 0.37
C VAL A 88 -22.42 -1.96 0.69
N GLU A 89 -22.46 -2.84 -0.31
CA GLU A 89 -22.82 -4.25 -0.11
C GLU A 89 -21.87 -4.95 0.88
N CYS A 90 -20.56 -4.72 0.76
CA CYS A 90 -19.55 -5.38 1.60
C CYS A 90 -19.48 -4.82 3.02
N TYR A 91 -19.66 -3.51 3.16
CA TYR A 91 -19.26 -2.78 4.36
C TYR A 91 -20.40 -2.02 5.05
N GLY A 92 -21.59 -1.98 4.44
CA GLY A 92 -22.75 -1.22 4.92
C GLY A 92 -22.80 0.20 4.37
N ASP A 93 -23.96 0.84 4.52
CA ASP A 93 -24.21 2.20 4.02
C ASP A 93 -23.33 3.28 4.68
N ASP A 94 -22.83 3.00 5.89
CA ASP A 94 -21.97 3.88 6.69
C ASP A 94 -20.46 3.74 6.35
N TRP A 95 -20.10 2.92 5.37
CA TRP A 95 -18.69 2.69 5.00
C TRP A 95 -17.90 3.99 4.77
N ALA A 96 -18.57 4.99 4.18
CA ALA A 96 -17.97 6.26 3.81
C ALA A 96 -17.58 7.10 5.04
N ASP A 97 -18.22 6.89 6.19
CA ASP A 97 -17.95 7.64 7.42
C ASP A 97 -16.54 7.35 7.96
N TRP A 98 -16.03 6.14 7.73
CA TRP A 98 -14.71 5.71 8.20
C TRP A 98 -13.69 5.49 7.09
N ALA A 99 -14.09 5.33 5.83
CA ALA A 99 -13.16 5.14 4.72
C ALA A 99 -13.37 6.04 3.49
N GLY A 100 -14.38 6.91 3.47
CA GLY A 100 -14.67 7.78 2.32
C GLY A 100 -13.56 8.78 1.98
N SER A 101 -12.66 9.08 2.93
CA SER A 101 -11.49 9.94 2.71
C SER A 101 -10.25 9.20 2.20
N ALA A 102 -10.28 7.86 2.16
CA ALA A 102 -9.17 7.06 1.68
C ALA A 102 -9.03 7.17 0.16
N GLN A 103 -7.79 7.02 -0.35
CA GLN A 103 -7.56 6.89 -1.77
C GLN A 103 -7.73 5.43 -2.20
N TYR A 104 -8.57 5.21 -3.19
CA TYR A 104 -8.82 3.89 -3.77
C TYR A 104 -8.17 3.78 -5.14
N ALA A 105 -7.64 2.60 -5.45
CA ALA A 105 -7.08 2.31 -6.75
C ALA A 105 -7.51 0.93 -7.23
N ARG A 106 -7.85 0.84 -8.52
CA ARG A 106 -7.99 -0.44 -9.21
C ARG A 106 -6.60 -0.90 -9.63
N ILE A 107 -6.31 -2.18 -9.38
CA ILE A 107 -5.10 -2.81 -9.87
C ILE A 107 -5.47 -3.69 -11.07
N ASP A 108 -5.00 -3.32 -12.25
CA ASP A 108 -5.03 -4.16 -13.44
C ASP A 108 -3.92 -5.21 -13.30
N ALA A 109 -4.28 -6.33 -12.66
CA ALA A 109 -3.36 -7.39 -12.29
C ALA A 109 -2.80 -8.12 -13.51
N LYS A 110 -1.48 -8.33 -13.51
CA LYS A 110 -0.74 -9.13 -14.50
C LYS A 110 -0.25 -10.46 -13.92
N ARG A 111 0.06 -10.50 -12.62
CA ARG A 111 0.42 -11.72 -11.89
C ARG A 111 -0.12 -11.63 -10.47
N VAL A 112 -0.49 -12.78 -9.89
CA VAL A 112 -0.94 -12.89 -8.51
C VAL A 112 -0.24 -14.08 -7.88
N PHE A 113 0.31 -13.88 -6.70
CA PHE A 113 0.92 -14.92 -5.87
C PHE A 113 0.18 -14.98 -4.55
N THR A 114 -0.06 -16.18 -4.04
CA THR A 114 -0.70 -16.39 -2.75
C THR A 114 0.17 -17.29 -1.90
N PHE A 115 0.37 -16.91 -0.64
CA PHE A 115 1.01 -17.74 0.37
C PHE A 115 0.02 -17.93 1.51
N GLY A 116 -0.14 -19.15 2.00
CA GLY A 116 -0.98 -19.39 3.17
C GLY A 116 -0.34 -20.40 4.10
N VAL A 117 -0.55 -20.20 5.40
CA VAL A 117 -0.12 -21.15 6.43
C VAL A 117 -1.27 -22.14 6.64
N PRO A 118 -1.07 -23.46 6.42
CA PRO A 118 -2.10 -24.47 6.68
C PRO A 118 -2.57 -24.40 8.15
N LYS A 119 -3.88 -24.59 8.37
CA LYS A 119 -4.45 -24.73 9.72
C LYS A 119 -4.23 -26.13 10.28
#